data_AF-A0A661BBW8-F1
#
_entry.id   AF-A0A661BBW8-F1
#
_cell.length_a   1.000
_cell.length_b   1.000
_cell.length_c   1.000
_cell.angle_alpha   90.00
_cell.angle_beta   90.00
_cell.angle_gamma   90.00
#
_symmetry.space_group_name_H-M   'P 1'
#
loop_
_entity.id
_entity.type
_entity.pdbx_description
1 polymer ?
#
loop_
_entity_poly.entity_id
_entity_poly.type
_entity_poly.pdbx_seq_one_letter_code
_entity_poly.pdbx_strand_id
1 'polypeptide(L)'
;MVAKQKIYLILCLITIIFTQSNGAVPGGDAGAYLELAPSISTSALAGACWTFCPEPSAIFTNPANLYNLSALSGEVSYEKFPLDVSRYSFSASFPIGNFRLSAGMLQHSINEIQGRDEQGNLTTEFGYNYISYSFGGAYGIKGGKMKDRCKSPYWEFSTGISTKI
;
A
#
# COMPACT_ATOMS: atom_id res chain seq x y z
N MET A 1 2.16 -18.62 32.72
CA MET A 1 1.56 -19.41 31.60
C MET A 1 0.70 -18.57 30.66
N VAL A 2 -0.06 -17.59 31.15
CA VAL A 2 -0.98 -16.75 30.34
C VAL A 2 -0.30 -15.96 29.20
N ALA A 3 0.93 -15.46 29.39
CA ALA A 3 1.63 -14.67 28.36
C ALA A 3 2.03 -15.50 27.12
N LYS A 4 2.46 -16.75 27.30
CA LYS A 4 2.82 -17.64 26.18
C LYS A 4 1.60 -18.00 25.34
N GLN A 5 0.46 -18.24 25.98
CA GLN A 5 -0.79 -18.57 25.30
C GLN A 5 -1.32 -17.40 24.46
N LYS A 6 -1.17 -16.15 24.93
CA LYS A 6 -1.47 -14.95 24.14
C LYS A 6 -0.57 -14.81 22.91
N ILE A 7 0.73 -15.11 23.06
CA ILE A 7 1.70 -15.07 21.95
C ILE A 7 1.34 -16.10 20.87
N TYR A 8 0.99 -17.33 21.25
CA TYR A 8 0.56 -18.36 20.29
C TYR A 8 -0.76 -18.00 19.59
N LEU A 9 -1.69 -17.37 20.31
CA LEU A 9 -2.96 -16.91 19.71
C LEU A 9 -2.71 -15.80 18.68
N ILE A 10 -1.82 -14.86 18.99
CA ILE A 10 -1.40 -13.79 18.07
C ILE A 10 -0.71 -14.38 16.84
N LEU A 11 0.23 -15.32 17.03
CA LEU A 11 0.88 -16.03 15.92
C LEU A 11 -0.10 -16.81 15.05
N CYS A 12 -1.08 -17.49 15.65
CA CYS A 12 -2.15 -18.17 14.91
C CYS A 12 -2.98 -17.19 14.08
N LEU A 13 -3.36 -16.05 14.68
CA LEU A 13 -4.15 -15.01 13.99
C LEU A 13 -3.36 -14.42 12.81
N ILE A 14 -2.07 -14.17 13.01
CA ILE A 14 -1.14 -13.77 11.95
C ILE A 14 -1.14 -14.86 10.88
N THR A 15 -0.86 -16.13 11.16
CA THR A 15 -0.86 -17.15 10.10
C THR A 15 -2.17 -17.28 9.33
N ILE A 16 -3.32 -17.11 9.99
CA ILE A 16 -4.65 -17.19 9.33
C ILE A 16 -4.85 -16.02 8.36
N ILE A 17 -4.41 -14.81 8.73
CA ILE A 17 -4.45 -13.63 7.84
C ILE A 17 -3.56 -13.85 6.61
N PHE A 18 -2.46 -14.60 6.74
CA PHE A 18 -1.47 -14.79 5.68
C PHE A 18 -1.73 -16.02 4.79
N THR A 19 -2.70 -16.89 5.12
CA THR A 19 -3.03 -18.09 4.32
C THR A 19 -3.98 -17.87 3.14
N GLN A 20 -4.52 -16.66 2.94
CA GLN A 20 -5.48 -16.38 1.86
C GLN A 20 -4.87 -15.52 0.74
N SER A 21 -4.05 -16.10 -0.16
CA SER A 21 -3.64 -15.37 -1.37
C SER A 21 -3.16 -16.20 -2.57
N ASN A 22 -3.57 -17.47 -2.72
CA ASN A 22 -3.23 -18.26 -3.91
C ASN A 22 -4.43 -18.39 -4.86
N GLY A 23 -4.83 -17.28 -5.48
CA GLY A 23 -5.75 -17.28 -6.62
C GLY A 23 -5.00 -16.87 -7.88
N ALA A 24 -4.89 -17.77 -8.88
CA ALA A 24 -4.38 -17.41 -10.20
C ALA A 24 -5.26 -16.31 -10.80
N VAL A 25 -4.64 -15.28 -11.40
CA VAL A 25 -5.36 -14.12 -11.92
C VAL A 25 -5.14 -13.94 -13.42
N PRO A 26 -6.20 -13.67 -14.20
CA PRO A 26 -6.04 -13.11 -15.53
C PRO A 26 -5.56 -11.66 -15.40
N GLY A 27 -4.41 -11.30 -15.97
CA GLY A 27 -4.00 -9.89 -16.09
C GLY A 27 -2.58 -9.52 -15.62
N GLY A 28 -1.74 -10.47 -15.21
CA GLY A 28 -0.32 -10.21 -14.88
C GLY A 28 0.08 -10.63 -13.46
N ASP A 29 1.20 -10.10 -12.97
CA ASP A 29 1.79 -10.47 -11.68
C ASP A 29 1.00 -9.96 -10.48
N ALA A 30 0.93 -10.78 -9.43
CA ALA A 30 0.33 -10.40 -8.15
C ALA A 30 1.05 -9.17 -7.58
N GLY A 31 0.34 -8.05 -7.48
CA GLY A 31 0.88 -6.78 -6.98
C GLY A 31 1.19 -5.72 -8.03
N ALA A 32 1.05 -5.99 -9.33
CA ALA A 32 1.30 -4.99 -10.39
C ALA A 32 0.50 -3.69 -10.22
N TYR A 33 -0.68 -3.76 -9.62
CA TYR A 33 -1.49 -2.57 -9.30
C TYR A 33 -0.83 -1.62 -8.27
N LEU A 34 0.17 -2.07 -7.52
CA LEU A 34 0.92 -1.23 -6.56
C LEU A 34 1.92 -0.29 -7.25
N GLU A 35 2.22 -0.51 -8.54
CA GLU A 35 3.06 0.41 -9.32
C GLU A 35 2.35 1.73 -9.63
N LEU A 36 1.01 1.71 -9.64
CA LEU A 36 0.20 2.90 -9.78
C LEU A 36 0.23 3.73 -8.49
N ALA A 37 0.16 5.05 -8.65
CA ALA A 37 0.14 6.01 -7.56
C ALA A 37 -0.90 5.63 -6.46
N PRO A 38 -0.51 5.61 -5.18
CA PRO A 38 -1.37 5.12 -4.10
C PRO A 38 -2.48 6.09 -3.67
N SER A 39 -2.49 7.31 -4.19
CA SER A 39 -3.39 8.39 -3.77
C SER A 39 -3.59 9.45 -4.84
N ILE A 40 -4.65 10.27 -4.73
CA ILE A 40 -4.91 11.40 -5.64
C ILE A 40 -3.74 12.38 -5.67
N SER A 41 -3.10 12.67 -4.53
CA SER A 41 -1.97 13.60 -4.43
C SER A 41 -0.75 13.08 -5.19
N THR A 42 -0.42 11.80 -5.01
CA THR A 42 0.66 11.13 -5.75
C THR A 42 0.33 11.01 -7.25
N SER A 43 -0.94 10.77 -7.59
CA SER A 43 -1.44 10.75 -8.97
C SER A 43 -1.39 12.12 -9.64
N ALA A 44 -1.70 13.21 -8.92
CA ALA A 44 -1.59 14.58 -9.41
C ALA A 44 -0.14 14.95 -9.76
N LEU A 45 0.83 14.30 -9.12
CA LEU A 45 2.26 14.41 -9.42
C LEU A 45 2.75 13.35 -10.40
N ALA A 46 1.84 12.71 -11.15
CA ALA A 46 2.13 11.65 -12.12
C ALA A 46 2.97 10.49 -11.54
N GLY A 47 2.80 10.18 -10.25
CA GLY A 47 3.57 9.15 -9.56
C GLY A 47 5.02 9.53 -9.25
N ALA A 48 5.43 10.79 -9.41
CA ALA A 48 6.80 11.26 -9.17
C ALA A 48 7.20 11.34 -7.68
N CYS A 49 6.34 10.86 -6.77
CA CYS A 49 6.44 10.99 -5.31
C CYS A 49 7.45 10.06 -4.62
N TRP A 50 8.47 9.59 -5.34
CA TRP A 50 9.47 8.65 -4.82
C TRP A 50 10.41 9.28 -3.79
N THR A 51 10.87 10.50 -4.05
CA THR A 51 11.88 11.19 -3.22
C THR A 51 11.27 12.11 -2.17
N PHE A 52 10.04 12.58 -2.40
CA PHE A 52 9.35 13.47 -1.47
C PHE A 52 7.84 13.32 -1.60
N CYS A 53 7.23 12.74 -0.56
CA CYS A 53 5.78 12.61 -0.40
C CYS A 53 5.48 12.55 1.10
N PRO A 54 5.34 13.69 1.79
CA PRO A 54 5.12 13.74 3.23
C PRO A 54 3.65 13.42 3.54
N GLU A 55 3.18 12.25 3.13
CA GLU A 55 1.79 11.83 3.21
C GLU A 55 1.69 10.41 3.76
N PRO A 56 0.60 10.04 4.47
CA PRO A 56 0.45 8.69 5.03
C PRO A 56 0.51 7.58 3.98
N SER A 57 0.08 7.86 2.74
CA SER A 57 0.12 6.95 1.58
C SER A 57 1.52 6.60 1.10
N ALA A 58 2.55 7.34 1.52
CA ALA A 58 3.95 7.03 1.22
C ALA A 58 4.38 5.64 1.73
N ILE A 59 3.64 5.03 2.65
CA ILE A 59 3.83 3.64 3.07
C ILE A 59 3.75 2.62 1.93
N PHE A 60 3.08 2.95 0.82
CA PHE A 60 2.94 2.09 -0.35
C PHE A 60 4.04 2.30 -1.41
N THR A 61 4.76 3.42 -1.36
CA THR A 61 5.77 3.79 -2.37
C THR A 61 7.17 3.88 -1.76
N ASN A 62 7.35 4.74 -0.76
CA ASN A 62 8.60 4.94 -0.04
C ASN A 62 8.32 5.32 1.44
N PRO A 63 8.37 4.34 2.36
CA PRO A 63 8.14 4.58 3.79
C PRO A 63 9.09 5.60 4.42
N ALA A 64 10.31 5.81 3.89
CA ALA A 64 11.24 6.81 4.42
C ALA A 64 10.66 8.23 4.38
N ASN A 65 9.77 8.52 3.42
CA ASN A 65 9.11 9.83 3.32
C ASN A 65 8.16 10.11 4.50
N LEU A 66 7.71 9.07 5.21
CA LEU A 66 6.90 9.22 6.42
C LEU A 66 7.61 10.04 7.49
N TYR A 67 8.95 10.07 7.52
CA TYR A 67 9.71 10.86 8.50
C TYR A 67 9.37 12.35 8.48
N ASN A 68 8.97 12.88 7.32
CA ASN A 68 8.59 14.28 7.16
C ASN A 68 7.20 14.62 7.73
N LEU A 69 6.40 13.62 8.12
CA LEU A 69 5.13 13.83 8.81
C LEU A 69 5.40 14.21 10.26
N SER A 70 5.10 15.45 10.65
CA SER A 70 5.35 15.94 12.01
C SER A 70 4.18 15.72 12.97
N ALA A 71 2.98 15.49 12.45
CA ALA A 71 1.74 15.37 13.20
C ALA A 71 1.04 14.03 12.92
N LEU A 72 0.10 13.67 13.80
CA LEU A 72 -0.88 12.61 13.49
C LEU A 72 -1.60 13.00 12.20
N SER A 73 -1.63 12.10 11.22
CA SER A 73 -2.19 12.39 9.89
C SER A 73 -2.94 11.18 9.36
N GLY A 74 -4.00 11.44 8.62
CA GLY A 74 -4.79 10.44 7.93
C GLY A 74 -5.11 10.90 6.52
N GLU A 75 -5.27 9.95 5.62
CA GLU A 75 -5.55 10.18 4.21
C GLU A 75 -6.59 9.19 3.72
N VAL A 76 -7.51 9.67 2.89
CA VAL A 76 -8.49 8.86 2.16
C VAL A 76 -8.49 9.35 0.72
N SER A 77 -8.41 8.41 -0.22
CA SER A 77 -8.38 8.68 -1.65
C SER A 77 -9.40 7.82 -2.38
N TYR A 78 -10.03 8.40 -3.40
CA TYR A 78 -10.87 7.69 -4.35
C TYR A 78 -10.56 8.18 -5.77
N GLU A 79 -10.24 7.25 -6.65
CA GLU A 79 -9.87 7.53 -8.03
C GLU A 79 -10.70 6.67 -8.97
N LYS A 80 -11.27 7.30 -10.00
CA LYS A 80 -11.94 6.60 -11.10
C LYS A 80 -11.15 6.81 -12.38
N PHE A 81 -10.68 5.72 -12.96
CA PHE A 81 -9.95 5.69 -14.22
C PHE A 81 -10.91 5.33 -15.36
N PRO A 82 -10.48 5.52 -16.63
CA PRO A 82 -11.21 4.99 -17.79
C PRO A 82 -11.41 3.46 -17.69
N LEU A 83 -12.34 2.92 -18.48
CA LEU A 83 -12.65 1.47 -18.54
C LEU A 83 -13.19 0.90 -17.21
N ASP A 84 -13.94 1.72 -16.47
CA ASP A 84 -14.59 1.39 -15.19
C ASP A 84 -13.65 0.83 -14.10
N VAL A 85 -12.39 1.27 -14.14
CA VAL A 85 -11.42 0.99 -13.10
C VAL A 85 -11.61 1.96 -11.93
N SER A 86 -11.68 1.43 -10.72
CA SER A 86 -11.80 2.21 -9.48
C SER A 86 -10.68 1.87 -8.50
N ARG A 87 -10.21 2.89 -7.77
CA ARG A 87 -9.22 2.74 -6.70
C ARG A 87 -9.66 3.49 -5.46
N TYR A 88 -9.39 2.86 -4.32
CA TYR A 88 -9.64 3.41 -3.00
C TYR A 88 -8.37 3.25 -2.19
N SER A 89 -7.98 4.26 -1.42
CA SER A 89 -6.96 4.06 -0.40
C SER A 89 -7.31 4.78 0.88
N PHE A 90 -6.91 4.19 1.99
CA PHE A 90 -6.90 4.84 3.29
C PHE A 90 -5.55 4.60 3.95
N SER A 91 -5.02 5.60 4.64
CA SER A 91 -3.80 5.42 5.41
C SER A 91 -3.75 6.39 6.58
N ALA A 92 -3.04 6.00 7.64
CA ALA A 92 -2.86 6.81 8.83
C ALA A 92 -1.44 6.66 9.35
N SER A 93 -0.86 7.78 9.79
CA SER A 93 0.51 7.88 10.28
C SER A 93 0.55 8.50 11.67
N PHE A 94 1.25 7.83 12.58
CA PHE A 94 1.38 8.17 13.98
C PHE A 94 2.84 8.50 14.30
N PRO A 95 3.15 9.77 14.64
CA PRO A 95 4.48 10.15 15.08
C PRO A 95 4.73 9.79 16.56
N ILE A 96 5.78 9.01 16.84
CA ILE A 96 6.19 8.63 18.21
C ILE A 96 7.69 8.88 18.36
N GLY A 97 8.08 9.99 18.98
CA GLY A 97 9.48 10.37 19.11
C GLY A 97 10.15 10.55 17.75
N ASN A 98 11.22 9.79 17.48
CA ASN A 98 11.92 9.76 16.18
C ASN A 98 11.32 8.74 15.19
N PHE A 99 10.29 7.98 15.60
CA PHE A 99 9.61 7.03 14.74
C PHE A 99 8.37 7.65 14.11
N ARG A 100 8.07 7.22 12.88
CA ARG A 100 6.80 7.45 12.18
C ARG A 100 6.27 6.09 11.80
N LEU A 101 5.18 5.67 12.44
CA LEU A 101 4.53 4.40 12.15
C LEU A 101 3.32 4.70 11.28
N SER A 102 3.15 3.97 10.19
CA SER A 102 2.00 4.12 9.31
C SER A 102 1.36 2.76 9.06
N ALA A 103 0.06 2.80 8.78
CA ALA A 103 -0.70 1.67 8.29
C ALA A 103 -1.71 2.15 7.26
N GLY A 104 -2.04 1.31 6.28
CA GLY A 104 -3.04 1.65 5.29
C GLY A 104 -3.56 0.46 4.50
N MET A 105 -4.62 0.71 3.76
CA MET A 105 -5.17 -0.18 2.74
C MET A 105 -5.22 0.53 1.39
N LEU A 106 -4.99 -0.23 0.33
CA LEU A 106 -5.18 0.20 -1.05
C LEU A 106 -5.99 -0.86 -1.77
N GLN A 107 -7.10 -0.47 -2.38
CA GLN A 107 -7.94 -1.32 -3.21
C GLN A 107 -7.88 -0.86 -4.66
N HIS A 108 -7.80 -1.81 -5.59
CA HIS A 108 -7.87 -1.60 -7.02
C HIS A 108 -8.87 -2.59 -7.62
N SER A 109 -9.91 -2.08 -8.27
CA SER A 109 -11.01 -2.90 -8.80
C SER A 109 -11.32 -2.54 -10.24
N ILE A 110 -11.71 -3.54 -11.02
CA ILE A 110 -12.39 -3.37 -12.31
C ILE A 110 -13.69 -4.15 -12.22
N ASN A 111 -14.82 -3.50 -12.48
CA ASN A 111 -16.13 -4.13 -12.30
C ASN A 111 -16.58 -4.87 -13.56
N GLU A 112 -16.44 -4.24 -14.73
CA GLU A 112 -17.10 -4.70 -15.96
C GLU A 112 -16.09 -4.94 -17.11
N ILE A 113 -15.45 -6.11 -17.14
CA ILE A 113 -14.65 -6.55 -18.30
C ILE A 113 -15.52 -7.43 -19.20
N GLN A 114 -15.80 -6.95 -20.41
CA GLN A 114 -16.50 -7.73 -21.41
C GLN A 114 -15.57 -8.78 -22.02
N GLY A 115 -15.80 -10.05 -21.70
CA GLY A 115 -15.07 -11.17 -22.31
C GLY A 115 -15.47 -11.37 -23.78
N ARG A 116 -14.49 -11.78 -24.60
CA ARG A 116 -14.72 -12.21 -25.99
C ARG A 116 -14.05 -13.55 -26.24
N ASP A 117 -14.69 -14.39 -27.06
CA ASP A 117 -14.08 -15.62 -27.57
C ASP A 117 -13.07 -15.32 -28.69
N GLU A 118 -12.40 -16.35 -29.20
CA GLU A 118 -11.41 -16.23 -30.29
C GLU A 118 -12.04 -15.72 -31.60
N GLN A 119 -13.37 -15.82 -31.73
CA GLN A 119 -14.16 -15.34 -32.86
C GLN A 119 -14.69 -13.92 -32.65
N GLY A 120 -14.45 -13.31 -31.49
CA GLY A 120 -14.87 -11.96 -31.13
C GLY A 120 -16.30 -11.85 -30.61
N ASN A 121 -17.01 -12.96 -30.40
CA ASN A 121 -18.34 -12.94 -29.80
C ASN A 121 -18.26 -12.60 -28.32
N LEU A 122 -19.24 -11.85 -27.84
CA LEU A 122 -19.36 -11.55 -26.41
C LEU A 122 -19.63 -12.86 -25.65
N THR A 123 -18.85 -13.08 -24.60
CA THR A 123 -19.01 -14.22 -23.70
C THR A 123 -19.65 -13.75 -22.41
N THR A 124 -18.90 -13.73 -21.32
CA THR A 124 -19.35 -13.31 -20.00
C THR A 124 -18.65 -12.04 -19.57
N GLU A 125 -19.30 -11.28 -18.72
CA GLU A 125 -18.67 -10.18 -18.00
C GLU A 125 -17.91 -10.71 -16.79
N PHE A 126 -16.71 -10.19 -16.55
CA PHE A 126 -15.91 -10.52 -15.38
C PHE A 126 -15.27 -9.27 -14.80
N GLY A 127 -14.98 -9.30 -13.50
CA GLY A 127 -14.30 -8.23 -12.79
C GLY A 127 -13.25 -8.79 -11.85
N TYR A 128 -12.45 -7.91 -11.26
CA TYR A 128 -11.52 -8.29 -10.20
C TYR A 128 -11.43 -7.20 -9.14
N ASN A 129 -11.12 -7.63 -7.91
CA ASN A 129 -10.84 -6.75 -6.79
C ASN A 129 -9.53 -7.18 -6.12
N TYR A 130 -8.57 -6.25 -6.07
CA TYR A 130 -7.32 -6.41 -5.36
C TYR A 130 -7.27 -5.49 -4.16
N ILE A 131 -6.83 -6.02 -3.02
CA ILE A 131 -6.66 -5.26 -1.79
C ILE A 131 -5.26 -5.50 -1.24
N SER A 132 -4.54 -4.41 -1.00
CA SER A 132 -3.27 -4.40 -0.27
C SER A 132 -3.48 -3.80 1.10
N TYR A 133 -2.88 -4.42 2.12
CA TYR A 133 -2.65 -3.83 3.42
C TYR A 133 -1.16 -3.60 3.61
N SER A 134 -0.77 -2.42 4.08
CA SER A 134 0.63 -2.09 4.37
C SER A 134 0.77 -1.60 5.80
N PHE A 135 1.84 -2.03 6.46
CA PHE A 135 2.24 -1.61 7.80
C PHE A 135 3.75 -1.34 7.76
N GLY A 136 4.18 -0.22 8.31
CA GLY A 136 5.58 0.16 8.17
C GLY A 136 5.90 1.44 8.93
N GLY A 137 7.11 1.92 8.74
CA GLY A 137 7.53 3.15 9.35
C GLY A 137 8.91 3.62 8.95
N ALA A 138 9.21 4.82 9.41
CA ALA A 138 10.52 5.46 9.27
C ALA A 138 11.10 5.80 10.64
N TYR A 139 12.41 5.68 10.76
CA TYR A 139 13.16 6.14 11.92
C TYR A 139 14.18 7.22 11.52
N GLY A 140 14.09 8.36 12.20
CA GLY A 140 15.06 9.46 12.07
C GLY A 140 16.31 9.25 12.89
N ILE A 141 17.46 9.19 12.22
CA ILE A 141 18.76 9.27 12.90
C ILE A 141 19.05 10.76 13.17
N LYS A 142 19.03 11.18 14.44
CA LYS A 142 19.61 12.47 14.84
C LYS A 142 21.13 12.38 14.76
N GLY A 143 21.73 12.88 13.67
CA GLY A 143 23.18 12.85 13.51
C GLY A 143 23.74 13.85 12.49
N GLY A 144 24.11 15.05 12.97
CA GLY A 144 25.05 15.96 12.30
C GLY A 144 24.52 16.68 11.05
N LYS A 145 25.02 17.91 10.83
CA LYS A 145 24.74 18.69 9.61
C LYS A 145 24.96 17.81 8.37
N MET A 146 23.94 17.72 7.50
CA MET A 146 23.99 17.02 6.21
C MET A 146 25.24 17.45 5.44
N LYS A 147 26.21 16.53 5.27
CA LYS A 147 27.41 16.78 4.46
C LYS A 147 27.21 16.41 2.99
N ASP A 148 26.24 15.54 2.69
CA ASP A 148 25.88 15.12 1.33
C ASP A 148 24.36 15.19 1.13
N ARG A 149 23.90 15.94 0.11
CA ARG A 149 22.47 16.13 -0.19
C ARG A 149 21.79 14.89 -0.80
N CYS A 150 22.54 13.84 -1.10
CA CYS A 150 22.06 12.67 -1.87
C CYS A 150 21.92 11.38 -1.06
N LYS A 151 22.17 11.40 0.26
CA LYS A 151 21.99 10.23 1.14
C LYS A 151 20.84 10.48 2.12
N SER A 152 19.77 9.70 2.00
CA SER A 152 18.68 9.62 2.98
C SER A 152 19.24 8.97 4.26
N PRO A 153 19.29 9.67 5.42
CA PRO A 153 19.81 9.12 6.67
C PRO A 153 18.73 8.34 7.45
N TYR A 154 17.76 7.76 6.76
CA TYR A 154 16.60 7.12 7.37
C TYR A 154 16.72 5.61 7.27
N TRP A 155 16.34 4.92 8.36
CA TRP A 155 16.03 3.51 8.29
C TRP A 155 14.55 3.36 7.99
N GLU A 156 14.24 2.56 6.98
CA GLU A 156 12.89 2.22 6.58
C GLU A 156 12.61 0.75 6.86
N PHE A 157 11.37 0.47 7.24
CA PHE A 157 10.84 -0.88 7.26
C PHE A 157 9.39 -0.83 6.81
N SER A 158 9.02 -1.71 5.90
CA SER A 158 7.64 -1.93 5.51
C SER A 158 7.40 -3.41 5.33
N THR A 159 6.20 -3.82 5.70
CA THR A 159 5.66 -5.14 5.41
C THR A 159 4.25 -4.94 4.89
N GLY A 160 3.94 -5.54 3.76
CA GLY A 160 2.64 -5.45 3.13
C GLY A 160 2.15 -6.83 2.72
N ILE A 161 0.84 -7.01 2.73
CA ILE A 161 0.17 -8.17 2.15
C ILE A 161 -0.82 -7.70 1.10
N SER A 162 -0.75 -8.30 -0.08
CA SER A 162 -1.70 -8.09 -1.16
C SER A 162 -2.53 -9.36 -1.33
N THR A 163 -3.84 -9.18 -1.44
CA THR A 163 -4.83 -10.24 -1.57
C THR A 163 -5.80 -9.89 -2.70
N LYS A 164 -6.42 -10.92 -3.27
CA LYS A 164 -7.50 -10.78 -4.25
C LYS A 164 -8.79 -11.28 -3.60
N ILE A 165 -9.89 -10.57 -3.82
CA ILE A 165 -11.25 -10.97 -3.43
C ILE A 165 -12.08 -11.21 -4.70
#